data_AF-A0AAV1YW13-F1
#
_entry.id   AF-A0AAV1YW13-F1
#
_cell.length_a   1.000
_cell.length_b   1.000
_cell.length_c   1.000
_cell.angle_alpha   90.00
_cell.angle_beta   90.00
_cell.angle_gamma   90.00
#
_symmetry.space_group_name_H-M   'P 1'
#
loop_
_entity.id
_entity.type
_entity.pdbx_description
1 polymer ?
#
loop_
_entity_poly.entity_id
_entity_poly.type
_entity_poly.pdbx_seq_one_letter_code
_entity_poly.pdbx_strand_id
1 'polypeptide(L)'
;MSSQKGNVIRTRPQKHKNVTQFENDKYNKNKLIERLNNMQFTSLCSKCESIIQWKIKYKKYKPLTVPAKWPQKPKHRFYIPP
;
A
#
# COMPACT_ATOMS: atom_id res chain seq x y z
N MET A 1 -27.19 13.86 29.94
CA MET A 1 -25.89 13.32 29.49
C MET A 1 -25.85 13.31 27.97
N SER A 2 -24.86 13.96 27.35
CA SER A 2 -24.83 14.21 25.91
C SER A 2 -24.22 13.03 25.12
N SER A 3 -25.01 12.49 24.19
CA SER A 3 -24.62 11.44 23.24
C SER A 3 -23.96 12.01 21.98
N GLN A 4 -23.14 13.06 22.11
CA GLN A 4 -22.53 13.71 20.97
C GLN A 4 -21.43 12.82 20.35
N LYS A 5 -21.50 12.65 19.03
CA LYS A 5 -20.55 11.85 18.24
C LYS A 5 -19.13 12.41 18.44
N GLY A 6 -18.27 11.65 19.13
CA GLY A 6 -16.92 12.08 19.50
C GLY A 6 -16.68 12.31 21.00
N ASN A 7 -17.73 12.37 21.82
CA ASN A 7 -17.63 12.57 23.28
C ASN A 7 -17.27 11.28 24.06
N VAL A 8 -17.17 10.14 23.36
CA VAL A 8 -16.79 8.86 23.95
C VAL A 8 -15.46 8.44 23.34
N ILE A 9 -14.36 8.79 24.00
CA ILE A 9 -13.04 8.27 23.67
C ILE A 9 -13.09 6.76 23.97
N ARG A 10 -13.14 5.94 22.92
CA ARG A 10 -13.24 4.50 23.05
C ARG A 10 -11.93 3.95 23.62
N THR A 11 -11.93 3.57 24.89
CA THR A 11 -10.75 3.02 25.59
C THR A 11 -10.46 1.56 25.21
N ARG A 12 -11.49 0.81 24.78
CA ARG A 12 -11.37 -0.61 24.44
C ARG A 12 -10.93 -0.80 22.98
N PRO A 13 -9.96 -1.69 22.70
CA PRO A 13 -9.57 -2.01 21.35
C PRO A 13 -10.73 -2.65 20.57
N GLN A 14 -10.58 -2.71 19.24
CA GLN A 14 -11.56 -3.40 18.41
C GLN A 14 -11.66 -4.88 18.81
N LYS A 15 -12.88 -5.35 19.09
CA LYS A 15 -13.17 -6.72 19.55
C LYS A 15 -12.84 -7.76 18.49
N HIS A 16 -13.17 -7.47 17.23
CA HIS A 16 -12.93 -8.34 16.09
C HIS A 16 -11.69 -7.84 15.34
N LYS A 17 -10.58 -8.55 15.52
CA LYS A 17 -9.33 -8.32 14.78
C LYS A 17 -9.11 -9.47 13.81
N ASN A 18 -8.51 -9.18 12.67
CA ASN A 18 -8.09 -10.24 11.75
C ASN A 18 -6.99 -11.07 12.42
N VAL A 19 -7.26 -12.36 12.64
CA VAL A 19 -6.29 -13.29 13.24
C VAL A 19 -5.16 -13.60 12.27
N THR A 20 -5.50 -13.72 10.98
CA THR A 20 -4.55 -13.98 9.91
C THR A 20 -4.51 -12.83 8.93
N GLN A 21 -3.32 -12.52 8.42
CA GLN A 21 -3.16 -11.57 7.33
C GLN A 21 -3.62 -12.19 6.01
N PHE A 22 -4.00 -11.33 5.07
CA PHE A 22 -4.25 -11.78 3.70
C PHE A 22 -2.93 -12.16 3.03
N GLU A 23 -2.89 -13.38 2.51
CA GLU A 23 -1.78 -13.93 1.73
C GLU A 23 -2.30 -14.31 0.35
N ASN A 24 -1.60 -13.89 -0.69
CA ASN A 24 -2.00 -14.12 -2.07
C ASN A 24 -1.85 -15.59 -2.52
N ASP A 25 -0.89 -16.32 -1.94
CA ASP A 25 -0.54 -17.68 -2.36
C ASP A 25 -1.20 -18.79 -1.54
N LYS A 26 -2.03 -18.45 -0.54
CA LYS A 26 -2.57 -19.40 0.44
C LYS A 26 -3.41 -20.54 -0.17
N TYR A 27 -4.22 -20.23 -1.19
CA TYR A 27 -5.19 -21.19 -1.75
C TYR A 27 -5.05 -21.43 -3.25
N ASN A 28 -4.53 -20.45 -4.00
CA ASN A 28 -4.41 -20.52 -5.46
C ASN A 28 -3.02 -20.04 -5.88
N LYS A 29 -2.10 -20.99 -6.07
CA LYS A 29 -0.75 -20.74 -6.55
C LYS A 29 -0.77 -20.64 -8.08
N ASN A 30 -0.86 -19.42 -8.58
CA ASN A 30 -0.71 -19.15 -10.01
C ASN A 30 0.76 -18.81 -10.29
N LYS A 31 1.35 -19.40 -11.34
CA LYS A 31 2.70 -19.08 -11.82
C LYS A 31 2.92 -17.57 -12.03
N LEU A 32 1.87 -16.84 -12.40
CA LEU A 32 1.93 -15.38 -12.51
C LEU A 32 2.13 -14.70 -11.16
N ILE A 33 1.42 -15.12 -10.11
CA ILE A 33 1.50 -14.52 -8.78
C ILE A 33 2.86 -14.82 -8.16
N GLU A 34 3.36 -16.04 -8.33
CA GLU A 34 4.70 -16.44 -7.90
C GLU A 34 5.80 -15.58 -8.56
N ARG A 35 5.70 -15.37 -9.88
CA ARG A 35 6.59 -14.43 -10.58
C ARG A 35 6.52 -13.03 -9.98
N LEU A 36 5.30 -12.51 -9.75
CA LEU A 36 5.12 -11.17 -9.19
C LEU A 36 5.70 -11.03 -7.77
N ASN A 37 5.57 -12.05 -6.93
CA ASN A 37 6.12 -12.07 -5.57
C ASN A 37 7.65 -12.11 -5.57
N ASN A 38 8.26 -12.75 -6.57
CA ASN A 38 9.71 -12.83 -6.74
C ASN A 38 10.32 -11.59 -7.43
N MET A 39 9.52 -10.65 -7.95
CA MET A 39 10.05 -9.45 -8.59
C MET A 39 10.68 -8.50 -7.56
N GLN A 40 11.95 -8.16 -7.76
CA GLN A 40 12.65 -7.15 -6.97
C GLN A 40 12.60 -5.77 -7.64
N PHE A 41 12.23 -4.74 -6.87
CA PHE A 41 12.16 -3.35 -7.34
C PHE A 41 13.38 -2.56 -6.87
N THR A 42 14.41 -2.42 -7.70
CA THR A 42 15.70 -1.84 -7.28
C THR A 42 15.82 -0.33 -7.50
N SER A 43 15.02 0.27 -8.39
CA SER A 43 15.19 1.67 -8.84
C SER A 43 14.00 2.58 -8.54
N LEU A 44 13.11 2.18 -7.63
CA LEU A 44 11.88 2.92 -7.31
C LEU A 44 12.01 3.76 -6.03
N CYS A 45 11.21 4.81 -5.95
CA CYS A 45 11.05 5.59 -4.72
C CYS A 45 10.35 4.75 -3.63
N SER A 46 10.62 4.99 -2.34
CA SER A 46 9.98 4.25 -1.23
C SER A 46 8.44 4.27 -1.27
N LYS A 47 7.85 5.40 -1.66
CA LYS A 47 6.40 5.52 -1.88
C LYS A 47 5.92 4.65 -3.04
N CYS A 48 6.70 4.56 -4.11
CA CYS A 48 6.38 3.83 -5.33
C CYS A 48 6.43 2.33 -5.07
N GLU A 49 7.50 1.88 -4.42
CA GLU A 49 7.73 0.50 -4.01
C GLU A 49 6.59 -0.02 -3.13
N SER A 50 6.24 0.72 -2.07
CA SER A 50 5.14 0.37 -1.17
C SER A 50 3.78 0.26 -1.88
N ILE A 51 3.49 1.15 -2.84
CA ILE A 51 2.26 1.06 -3.66
C ILE A 51 2.25 -0.22 -4.49
N ILE A 52 3.37 -0.57 -5.13
CA ILE A 52 3.44 -1.76 -5.98
C ILE A 52 3.38 -3.04 -5.14
N GLN A 53 4.16 -3.13 -4.06
CA GLN A 53 4.11 -4.24 -3.11
C GLN A 53 2.68 -4.46 -2.58
N TRP A 54 1.98 -3.38 -2.21
CA TRP A 54 0.59 -3.46 -1.79
C TRP A 54 -0.32 -4.01 -2.90
N LYS A 55 -0.17 -3.51 -4.13
CA LYS A 55 -0.96 -3.99 -5.28
C LYS A 55 -0.71 -5.48 -5.56
N ILE A 56 0.53 -5.96 -5.44
CA ILE A 56 0.88 -7.37 -5.64
C ILE A 56 0.29 -8.22 -4.49
N LYS A 57 0.48 -7.79 -3.24
CA LYS A 57 -0.06 -8.46 -2.05
C LYS A 57 -1.57 -8.69 -2.14
N TYR A 58 -2.31 -7.73 -2.68
CA TYR A 58 -3.77 -7.81 -2.80
C TYR A 58 -4.28 -8.22 -4.19
N LYS A 59 -3.41 -8.75 -5.08
CA LYS A 59 -3.78 -9.17 -6.46
C LYS A 59 -4.45 -8.06 -7.30
N LYS A 60 -4.14 -6.79 -7.01
CA LYS A 60 -4.64 -5.60 -7.72
C LYS A 60 -3.63 -5.07 -8.74
N TYR A 61 -2.46 -5.68 -8.85
CA TYR A 61 -1.43 -5.27 -9.80
C TYR A 61 -1.81 -5.66 -11.23
N LYS A 62 -1.91 -4.66 -12.11
CA LYS A 62 -2.05 -4.84 -13.56
C LYS A 62 -0.78 -4.32 -14.22
N PRO A 63 -0.03 -5.14 -14.97
CA PRO A 63 1.15 -4.67 -15.68
C PRO A 63 0.74 -3.59 -16.68
N LEU A 64 1.55 -2.53 -16.78
CA LEU A 64 1.31 -1.48 -17.75
C LEU A 64 1.74 -2.00 -19.14
N THR A 65 0.82 -1.97 -20.10
CA THR A 65 1.11 -2.31 -21.50
C THR A 65 1.91 -1.21 -22.21
N VAL A 66 1.83 0.02 -21.69
CA VAL A 66 2.50 1.22 -22.23
C VAL A 66 3.21 1.94 -21.07
N PRO A 67 4.44 2.45 -21.26
CA PRO A 67 5.12 3.22 -20.22
C PRO A 67 4.30 4.45 -19.84
N ALA A 68 3.88 4.53 -18.57
CA ALA A 68 3.20 5.70 -18.05
C ALA A 68 4.23 6.79 -17.71
N LYS A 69 3.98 8.02 -18.15
CA LYS A 69 4.79 9.18 -17.76
C LYS A 69 4.59 9.43 -16.27
N TRP A 70 5.65 9.31 -15.48
CA TRP A 70 5.60 9.71 -14.08
C TRP A 70 5.41 11.23 -13.99
N PRO A 71 4.35 11.76 -13.33
CA PRO A 71 4.26 13.19 -13.09
C PRO A 71 5.41 13.57 -12.16
N GLN A 72 6.38 14.33 -12.68
CA GLN A 72 7.47 14.87 -11.90
C GLN A 72 6.85 15.65 -10.73
N LYS A 73 7.05 15.20 -9.50
CA LYS A 73 6.64 15.98 -8.34
C LYS A 73 7.43 17.28 -8.36
N PRO A 74 6.81 18.44 -8.10
CA PRO A 74 7.57 19.66 -7.95
C PRO A 74 8.60 19.43 -6.85
N LYS A 75 9.89 19.59 -7.20
CA LYS A 75 10.99 19.55 -6.23
C LYS A 75 10.64 20.60 -5.18
N HIS A 76 10.49 20.19 -3.93
CA HIS A 76 10.20 21.09 -2.82
C HIS A 76 11.26 22.20 -2.88
N ARG A 77 10.84 23.43 -3.15
CA ARG A 77 11.74 24.59 -3.16
C ARG A 77 12.23 24.70 -1.73
N PHE A 78 13.48 24.31 -1.48
CA PHE A 78 14.12 24.50 -0.20
C PHE A 78 14.07 26.00 0.09
N TYR A 79 13.28 26.39 1.10
CA TYR A 79 13.28 27.74 1.63
C TYR A 79 14.60 27.87 2.38
N ILE A 80 15.53 28.67 1.85
CA ILE A 80 16.71 29.12 2.58
C ILE A 80 16.26 30.40 3.30
N PRO A 81 16.04 30.37 4.63
CA PRO A 81 15.82 31.60 5.37
C PRO A 81 17.12 32.42 5.43
N PRO A 82 17.02 33.76 5.60
CA PRO A 82 18.14 34.69 5.58
C PRO A 82 19.14 34.46 6.73
#